data_AF-A0A5U3B759-F1
#
_entry.id   AF-A0A5U3B759-F1
#
_cell.length_a   1.000
_cell.length_b   1.000
_cell.length_c   1.000
_cell.angle_alpha   90.00
_cell.angle_beta   90.00
_cell.angle_gamma   90.00
#
_symmetry.space_group_name_H-M   'P 1'
#
loop_
_entity.id
_entity.type
_entity.pdbx_description
1 polymer ?
#
loop_
_entity_poly.entity_id
_entity_poly.type
_entity_poly.pdbx_seq_one_letter_code
_entity_poly.pdbx_strand_id
1 'polypeptide(L)'
;FEKEKSIITNAERHRGKTLLLNIDLEDYFDSFNFGRVRGFFLSNRDFRLNNTVATTIAQIACFQNGLPQGSPCSPIISNLISGILDIRLSKLAKKYGCNYSRYADDLTFSTNKKTFPKEIADVGGESVTLSPTLIKEIIKAGFKINDKKTRVCYKTSRQDVTGLTVNKKVNVGKEYAKVTRAMAHSLYKDGSFVIVTESGKIEKGTCAKLEGRFGFIDSIDKYNNLKLKSARQLEKYQSINHGLNYTAKLNSREKAYSYFLYYKNFHGMEMPTILTEGKTDRVYLKCALKSLANSYPLLFNSSDDSS
;
A
#
# COMPACT_ATOMS: atom_id res chain seq x y z
N PHE A 1 -4.34 9.00 -2.51
CA PHE A 1 -3.76 10.36 -2.39
C PHE A 1 -4.78 11.35 -1.83
N GLU A 2 -5.59 10.88 -0.87
CA GLU A 2 -6.61 11.67 -0.21
C GLU A 2 -6.46 11.37 1.29
N LYS A 3 -6.62 12.40 2.13
CA LYS A 3 -6.45 12.26 3.57
C LYS A 3 -7.38 11.17 4.09
N GLU A 4 -6.87 10.30 4.97
CA GLU A 4 -7.60 9.16 5.55
C GLU A 4 -8.05 8.07 4.55
N LYS A 5 -7.63 8.15 3.27
CA LYS A 5 -7.86 7.08 2.28
C LYS A 5 -6.60 6.28 2.06
N SER A 6 -6.75 4.96 2.02
CA SER A 6 -5.68 4.00 1.78
C SER A 6 -6.17 2.82 0.93
N ILE A 7 -5.24 1.98 0.48
CA ILE A 7 -5.57 0.69 -0.15
C ILE A 7 -6.50 -0.17 0.72
N ILE A 8 -6.41 -0.05 2.06
CA ILE A 8 -7.28 -0.75 3.00
C ILE A 8 -8.71 -0.23 2.89
N THR A 9 -8.91 1.09 2.92
CA THR A 9 -10.24 1.69 2.80
C THR A 9 -10.88 1.43 1.43
N ASN A 10 -10.05 1.34 0.38
CA ASN A 10 -10.49 0.98 -0.96
C ASN A 10 -10.98 -0.47 -0.99
N ALA A 11 -10.13 -1.41 -0.57
CA ALA A 11 -10.44 -2.83 -0.51
C ALA A 11 -11.67 -3.14 0.37
N GLU A 12 -11.83 -2.42 1.49
CA GLU A 12 -12.95 -2.62 2.41
C GLU A 12 -14.32 -2.41 1.75
N ARG A 13 -14.46 -1.46 0.82
CA ARG A 13 -15.71 -1.21 0.11
C ARG A 13 -16.22 -2.43 -0.67
N HIS A 14 -15.29 -3.30 -1.09
CA HIS A 14 -15.54 -4.48 -1.90
C HIS A 14 -15.46 -5.79 -1.11
N ARG A 15 -15.31 -5.71 0.22
CA ARG A 15 -15.22 -6.87 1.10
C ARG A 15 -16.48 -7.74 1.01
N GLY A 16 -16.27 -9.04 0.82
CA GLY A 16 -17.32 -10.06 0.91
C GLY A 16 -18.33 -10.07 -0.25
N LYS A 17 -18.00 -9.44 -1.38
CA LYS A 17 -18.89 -9.29 -2.52
C LYS A 17 -18.92 -10.55 -3.40
N THR A 18 -20.08 -10.85 -3.99
CA THR A 18 -20.24 -12.04 -4.84
C THR A 18 -19.38 -11.96 -6.10
N LEU A 19 -19.36 -10.80 -6.74
CA LEU A 19 -18.59 -10.53 -7.95
C LEU A 19 -17.78 -9.26 -7.81
N LEU A 20 -16.60 -9.27 -8.43
CA LEU A 20 -15.69 -8.15 -8.47
C LEU A 20 -15.19 -7.98 -9.92
N LEU A 21 -15.13 -6.76 -10.40
CA LEU A 21 -14.62 -6.38 -11.71
C LEU A 21 -13.52 -5.35 -11.50
N ASN A 22 -12.30 -5.68 -11.90
CA ASN A 22 -11.18 -4.76 -11.94
C ASN A 22 -10.99 -4.29 -13.39
N ILE A 23 -10.80 -2.99 -13.56
CA ILE A 23 -10.46 -2.36 -14.84
C ILE A 23 -9.24 -1.47 -14.56
N ASP A 24 -8.21 -1.61 -15.39
CA ASP A 24 -6.98 -0.81 -15.33
C ASP A 24 -7.00 0.19 -16.49
N LEU A 25 -6.55 1.42 -16.25
CA LEU A 25 -6.49 2.46 -17.26
C LEU A 25 -5.08 2.53 -17.87
N GLU A 26 -4.99 2.46 -19.18
CA GLU A 26 -3.70 2.57 -19.89
C GLU A 26 -3.10 3.96 -19.75
N ASP A 27 -1.77 4.01 -19.55
CA ASP A 27 -0.96 5.22 -19.52
C ASP A 27 -1.59 6.34 -18.67
N TYR A 28 -2.11 5.98 -17.49
CA TYR A 28 -2.97 6.83 -16.69
C TYR A 28 -2.38 8.22 -16.46
N PHE A 29 -1.12 8.30 -16.02
CA PHE A 29 -0.45 9.59 -15.77
C PHE A 29 -0.16 10.37 -17.06
N ASP A 30 0.17 9.70 -18.16
CA ASP A 30 0.44 10.32 -19.44
C ASP A 30 -0.84 10.84 -20.11
N SER A 31 -2.00 10.28 -19.75
CA SER A 31 -3.31 10.78 -20.19
C SER A 31 -3.61 12.20 -19.67
N PHE A 32 -2.87 12.69 -18.67
CA PHE A 32 -2.99 14.05 -18.13
C PHE A 32 -1.96 14.99 -18.75
N ASN A 33 -2.15 15.27 -20.04
CA ASN A 33 -1.27 16.17 -20.77
C ASN A 33 -1.38 17.64 -20.31
N PHE A 34 -0.43 18.46 -20.76
CA PHE A 34 -0.31 19.87 -20.38
C PHE A 34 -1.63 20.63 -20.59
N GLY A 35 -2.26 20.45 -21.75
CA GLY A 35 -3.51 21.11 -22.10
C GLY A 35 -4.67 20.72 -21.18
N ARG A 36 -4.75 19.44 -20.80
CA ARG A 36 -5.78 18.92 -19.90
C ARG A 36 -5.61 19.45 -18.48
N VAL A 37 -4.38 19.50 -17.97
CA VAL A 37 -4.07 20.07 -16.64
C VAL A 37 -4.37 21.56 -16.62
N ARG A 38 -3.84 22.31 -17.59
CA ARG A 38 -4.10 23.75 -17.74
C ARG A 38 -5.60 24.04 -17.87
N GLY A 39 -6.29 23.31 -18.74
CA GLY A 39 -7.72 23.47 -19.00
C GLY A 39 -8.59 23.19 -17.78
N PHE A 40 -8.20 22.22 -16.94
CA PHE A 40 -8.86 21.96 -15.66
C PHE A 40 -8.77 23.17 -14.73
N PHE A 41 -7.57 23.71 -14.50
CA PHE A 41 -7.40 24.84 -13.59
C PHE A 41 -8.03 26.15 -14.08
N LEU A 42 -8.18 26.32 -15.40
CA LEU A 42 -8.90 27.44 -15.99
C LEU A 42 -10.43 27.31 -15.82
N SER A 43 -10.97 26.12 -16.12
CA SER A 43 -12.41 25.94 -16.32
C SER A 43 -13.14 25.42 -15.09
N ASN A 44 -12.42 24.76 -14.16
CA ASN A 44 -13.04 24.18 -12.98
C ASN A 44 -13.65 25.29 -12.09
N ARG A 45 -14.89 25.09 -11.66
CA ARG A 45 -15.68 26.07 -10.91
C ARG A 45 -15.02 26.51 -9.60
N ASP A 46 -14.32 25.61 -8.91
CA ASP A 46 -13.75 25.87 -7.59
C ASP A 46 -12.38 26.55 -7.69
N PHE A 47 -11.73 26.49 -8.86
CA PHE A 47 -10.41 27.09 -9.10
C PHE A 47 -10.50 28.37 -9.92
N ARG A 48 -11.04 28.31 -11.15
CA ARG A 48 -11.16 29.44 -12.10
C ARG A 48 -9.93 30.36 -12.14
N LEU A 49 -8.75 29.76 -12.25
CA LEU A 49 -7.49 30.51 -12.21
C LEU A 49 -7.31 31.34 -13.49
N ASN A 50 -6.55 32.42 -13.40
CA ASN A 50 -6.18 33.19 -14.58
C ASN A 50 -5.20 32.40 -15.49
N ASN A 51 -5.05 32.86 -16.73
CA ASN A 51 -4.21 32.19 -17.74
C ASN A 51 -2.77 31.98 -17.28
N THR A 52 -2.15 32.98 -16.67
CA THR A 52 -0.75 32.91 -16.23
C THR A 52 -0.57 31.83 -15.17
N VAL A 53 -1.37 31.87 -14.09
CA VAL A 53 -1.26 30.93 -12.96
C VAL A 53 -1.56 29.50 -13.41
N ALA A 54 -2.62 29.27 -14.19
CA ALA A 54 -2.94 27.93 -14.69
C ALA A 54 -1.84 27.35 -15.60
N THR A 55 -1.21 28.21 -16.41
CA THR A 55 -0.09 27.83 -17.28
C THR A 55 1.14 27.49 -16.45
N THR A 56 1.49 28.30 -15.45
CA THR A 56 2.62 28.04 -14.55
C THR A 56 2.45 26.74 -13.79
N ILE A 57 1.25 26.46 -13.24
CA ILE A 57 0.96 25.20 -12.56
C ILE A 57 1.14 24.01 -13.53
N ALA A 58 0.62 24.11 -14.74
CA ALA A 58 0.76 23.05 -15.74
C ALA A 58 2.23 22.84 -16.16
N GLN A 59 3.03 23.90 -16.26
CA GLN A 59 4.47 23.81 -16.57
C GLN A 59 5.27 23.12 -15.46
N ILE A 60 4.92 23.39 -14.19
CA ILE A 60 5.57 22.73 -13.04
C ILE A 60 5.12 21.28 -12.91
N ALA A 61 3.83 21.01 -13.14
CA ALA A 61 3.24 19.70 -12.92
C ALA A 61 3.58 18.69 -14.03
N CYS A 62 3.69 19.14 -15.29
CA CYS A 62 3.88 18.24 -16.42
C CYS A 62 5.34 18.18 -16.87
N PHE A 63 5.80 16.97 -17.18
CA PHE A 63 7.09 16.70 -17.81
C PHE A 63 6.84 15.87 -19.08
N GLN A 64 7.50 16.20 -20.19
CA GLN A 64 7.31 15.52 -21.48
C GLN A 64 5.82 15.34 -21.88
N ASN A 65 5.01 16.38 -21.64
CA ASN A 65 3.58 16.42 -21.93
C ASN A 65 2.70 15.39 -21.17
N GLY A 66 3.14 14.91 -20.01
CA GLY A 66 2.34 14.09 -19.11
C GLY A 66 2.62 14.43 -17.65
N LEU A 67 1.86 13.84 -16.72
CA LEU A 67 2.20 13.93 -15.30
C LEU A 67 3.35 12.95 -15.00
N PRO A 68 4.50 13.39 -14.45
CA PRO A 68 5.60 12.48 -14.17
C PRO A 68 5.26 11.55 -13.00
N GLN A 69 5.62 10.27 -13.14
CA GLN A 69 5.56 9.31 -12.05
C GLN A 69 6.61 9.68 -10.98
N GLY A 70 6.22 9.61 -9.70
CA GLY A 70 7.10 9.97 -8.58
C GLY A 70 7.04 11.44 -8.14
N SER A 71 6.43 12.33 -8.94
CA SER A 71 6.15 13.70 -8.47
C SER A 71 5.08 13.69 -7.37
N PRO A 72 5.22 14.48 -6.30
CA PRO A 72 4.21 14.59 -5.25
C PRO A 72 2.92 15.29 -5.73
N CYS A 73 3.01 16.09 -6.80
CA CYS A 73 1.86 16.82 -7.35
C CYS A 73 0.99 15.95 -8.25
N SER A 74 1.60 15.04 -9.02
CA SER A 74 0.91 14.20 -10.01
C SER A 74 -0.31 13.47 -9.46
N PRO A 75 -0.23 12.80 -8.29
CA PRO A 75 -1.37 12.05 -7.76
C PRO A 75 -2.52 12.92 -7.26
N ILE A 76 -2.23 14.17 -6.86
CA ILE A 76 -3.25 15.13 -6.43
C ILE A 76 -4.00 15.64 -7.66
N ILE A 77 -3.25 16.08 -8.69
CA ILE A 77 -3.81 16.62 -9.92
C ILE A 77 -4.61 15.57 -10.68
N SER A 78 -4.08 14.35 -10.83
CA SER A 78 -4.79 13.26 -11.50
C SER A 78 -6.10 12.92 -10.79
N ASN A 79 -6.11 12.91 -9.45
CA ASN A 79 -7.32 12.66 -8.67
C ASN A 79 -8.38 13.77 -8.85
N LEU A 80 -7.96 15.04 -8.88
CA LEU A 80 -8.85 16.17 -9.13
C LEU A 80 -9.50 16.09 -10.51
N ILE A 81 -8.70 15.85 -11.55
CA ILE A 81 -9.19 15.77 -12.93
C ILE A 81 -10.07 14.53 -13.15
N SER A 82 -9.72 13.39 -12.54
CA SER A 82 -10.53 12.16 -12.60
C SER A 82 -11.88 12.27 -11.87
N GLY A 83 -12.13 13.29 -11.04
CA GLY A 83 -13.36 13.42 -10.28
C GLY A 83 -14.64 13.40 -11.13
N ILE A 84 -14.60 13.93 -12.37
CA ILE A 84 -15.74 13.88 -13.28
C ILE A 84 -16.08 12.45 -13.71
N LEU A 85 -15.06 11.61 -13.92
CA LEU A 85 -15.22 10.18 -14.22
C LEU A 85 -15.84 9.49 -13.00
N ASP A 86 -15.32 9.76 -11.81
CA ASP A 86 -15.79 9.13 -10.57
C ASP A 86 -17.27 9.42 -10.32
N ILE A 87 -17.73 10.66 -10.56
CA ILE A 87 -19.16 11.02 -10.44
C ILE A 87 -20.01 10.18 -11.40
N ARG A 88 -19.59 10.04 -12.66
CA ARG A 88 -20.34 9.33 -13.70
C ARG A 88 -20.39 7.83 -13.42
N LEU A 89 -19.24 7.22 -13.11
CA LEU A 89 -19.14 5.80 -12.81
C LEU A 89 -19.83 5.43 -11.50
N SER A 90 -19.74 6.28 -10.47
CA SER A 90 -20.45 6.07 -9.20
C SER A 90 -21.97 6.13 -9.39
N LYS A 91 -22.48 7.08 -10.20
CA LYS A 91 -23.90 7.13 -10.57
C LYS A 91 -24.34 5.87 -11.33
N LEU A 92 -23.56 5.45 -12.32
CA LEU A 92 -23.83 4.23 -13.10
C LEU A 92 -23.87 3.00 -12.19
N ALA A 93 -22.85 2.80 -11.36
CA ALA A 93 -22.77 1.71 -10.41
C ALA A 93 -23.96 1.69 -9.45
N LYS A 94 -24.27 2.83 -8.83
CA LYS A 94 -25.40 2.96 -7.90
C LYS A 94 -26.73 2.61 -8.56
N LYS A 95 -26.97 3.10 -9.79
CA LYS A 95 -28.19 2.82 -10.56
C LYS A 95 -28.44 1.32 -10.75
N TYR A 96 -27.38 0.55 -10.98
CA TYR A 96 -27.48 -0.89 -11.24
C TYR A 96 -27.13 -1.78 -10.04
N GLY A 97 -27.04 -1.22 -8.83
CA GLY A 97 -26.80 -1.98 -7.60
C GLY A 97 -25.38 -2.54 -7.49
N CYS A 98 -24.39 -1.78 -7.95
CA CYS A 98 -22.97 -2.07 -7.80
C CYS A 98 -22.30 -1.05 -6.88
N ASN A 99 -21.25 -1.46 -6.19
CA ASN A 99 -20.31 -0.57 -5.53
C ASN A 99 -19.19 -0.23 -6.51
N TYR A 100 -18.70 1.01 -6.44
CA TYR A 100 -17.60 1.51 -7.26
C TYR A 100 -16.53 2.16 -6.38
N SER A 101 -15.27 1.99 -6.75
CA SER A 101 -14.16 2.80 -6.29
C SER A 101 -13.10 2.95 -7.37
N ARG A 102 -12.22 3.93 -7.18
CA ARG A 102 -11.01 4.12 -7.96
C ARG A 102 -9.83 4.31 -7.01
N TYR A 103 -8.71 3.70 -7.34
CA TYR A 103 -7.43 3.96 -6.70
C TYR A 103 -6.39 4.20 -7.79
N ALA A 104 -6.05 5.48 -8.02
CA ALA A 104 -5.29 5.89 -9.21
C ALA A 104 -5.96 5.42 -10.52
N ASP A 105 -5.31 4.53 -11.25
CA ASP A 105 -5.71 3.88 -12.50
C ASP A 105 -6.60 2.65 -12.30
N ASP A 106 -6.54 2.01 -11.13
CA ASP A 106 -7.38 0.86 -10.80
C ASP A 106 -8.82 1.29 -10.51
N LEU A 107 -9.75 0.92 -11.40
CA LEU A 107 -11.19 1.00 -11.17
C LEU A 107 -11.70 -0.35 -10.66
N THR A 108 -12.51 -0.33 -9.60
CA THR A 108 -13.12 -1.55 -9.06
C THR A 108 -14.63 -1.40 -8.96
N PHE A 109 -15.34 -2.35 -9.56
CA PHE A 109 -16.78 -2.54 -9.39
C PHE A 109 -17.03 -3.84 -8.63
N SER A 110 -18.08 -3.89 -7.81
CA SER A 110 -18.49 -5.14 -7.17
C SER A 110 -19.97 -5.20 -6.91
N THR A 111 -20.54 -6.39 -6.88
CA THR A 111 -21.96 -6.60 -6.57
C THR A 111 -22.19 -7.91 -5.81
N ASN A 112 -23.34 -8.01 -5.13
CA ASN A 112 -23.81 -9.25 -4.52
C ASN A 112 -24.75 -10.05 -5.43
N LYS A 113 -25.07 -9.52 -6.62
CA LYS A 113 -25.84 -10.24 -7.64
C LYS A 113 -25.07 -11.46 -8.15
N LYS A 114 -25.80 -12.43 -8.70
CA LYS A 114 -25.23 -13.66 -9.29
C LYS A 114 -24.42 -13.37 -10.56
N THR A 115 -24.83 -12.35 -11.31
CA THR A 115 -24.18 -11.85 -12.53
C THR A 115 -24.02 -10.34 -12.44
N PHE A 116 -23.05 -9.78 -13.18
CA PHE A 116 -22.99 -8.33 -13.34
C PHE A 116 -24.22 -7.85 -14.14
N PRO A 117 -24.74 -6.65 -13.85
CA PRO A 117 -25.70 -5.99 -14.74
C PRO A 117 -25.07 -5.81 -16.13
N LYS A 118 -25.84 -6.06 -17.20
CA LYS A 118 -25.37 -5.91 -18.59
C LYS A 118 -24.87 -4.50 -18.90
N GLU A 119 -25.36 -3.51 -18.17
CA GLU A 119 -24.94 -2.12 -18.26
C GLU A 119 -23.60 -1.83 -17.60
N ILE A 120 -23.00 -2.79 -16.91
CA ILE A 120 -21.65 -2.73 -16.36
C ILE A 120 -20.73 -3.67 -17.14
N ALA A 121 -21.04 -4.96 -17.12
CA ALA A 121 -20.25 -5.98 -17.81
C ALA A 121 -21.13 -7.22 -18.09
N ASP A 122 -20.87 -7.85 -19.22
CA ASP A 122 -21.38 -9.17 -19.55
C ASP A 122 -20.28 -10.23 -19.33
N VAL A 123 -20.68 -11.33 -18.72
CA VAL A 123 -19.80 -12.44 -18.35
C VAL A 123 -20.38 -13.70 -18.98
N GLY A 124 -20.37 -13.71 -20.31
CA GLY A 124 -21.03 -14.72 -21.14
C GLY A 124 -20.12 -15.88 -21.58
N GLY A 125 -18.87 -15.96 -21.13
CA GLY A 125 -17.90 -16.99 -21.55
C GLY A 125 -16.55 -16.88 -20.86
N GLU A 126 -15.46 -17.23 -21.56
CA GLU A 126 -14.07 -17.15 -21.06
C GLU A 126 -13.56 -15.71 -20.88
N SER A 127 -14.19 -14.74 -21.54
CA SER A 127 -13.78 -13.33 -21.52
C SER A 127 -14.87 -12.42 -20.93
N VAL A 128 -14.43 -11.29 -20.36
CA VAL A 128 -15.29 -10.25 -19.80
C VAL A 128 -15.50 -9.19 -20.86
N THR A 129 -16.74 -8.87 -21.17
CA THR A 129 -17.07 -7.75 -22.07
C THR A 129 -17.64 -6.60 -21.26
N LEU A 130 -16.96 -5.46 -21.27
CA LEU A 130 -17.48 -4.24 -20.63
C LEU A 130 -18.64 -3.67 -21.44
N SER A 131 -19.60 -3.04 -20.75
CA SER A 131 -20.74 -2.46 -21.46
C SER A 131 -20.31 -1.25 -22.32
N PRO A 132 -20.95 -1.03 -23.48
CA PRO A 132 -20.69 0.16 -24.30
C PRO A 132 -20.90 1.47 -23.53
N THR A 133 -21.85 1.49 -22.60
CA THR A 133 -22.14 2.65 -21.74
C THR A 133 -20.96 2.96 -20.82
N LEU A 134 -20.37 1.94 -20.19
CA LEU A 134 -19.23 2.08 -19.30
C LEU A 134 -17.99 2.56 -20.07
N ILE A 135 -17.70 1.91 -21.21
CA ILE A 135 -16.58 2.28 -22.09
C ILE A 135 -16.72 3.73 -22.55
N LYS A 136 -17.93 4.14 -22.97
CA LYS A 136 -18.21 5.50 -23.42
C LYS A 136 -17.91 6.54 -22.35
N GLU A 137 -18.24 6.29 -21.08
CA GLU A 137 -17.93 7.25 -20.01
C GLU A 137 -16.44 7.34 -19.70
N ILE A 138 -15.69 6.24 -19.81
CA ILE A 138 -14.22 6.22 -19.65
C ILE A 138 -13.55 6.98 -20.80
N ILE A 139 -13.93 6.70 -22.05
CA ILE A 139 -13.40 7.39 -23.24
C ILE A 139 -13.74 8.88 -23.23
N LYS A 140 -14.98 9.25 -22.87
CA LYS A 140 -15.37 10.67 -22.73
C LYS A 140 -14.56 11.41 -21.67
N ALA A 141 -14.08 10.70 -20.65
CA ALA A 141 -13.21 11.29 -19.64
C ALA A 141 -11.75 11.41 -20.12
N GLY A 142 -11.41 10.89 -21.29
CA GLY A 142 -10.07 10.97 -21.89
C GLY A 142 -9.14 9.83 -21.48
N PHE A 143 -9.68 8.67 -21.09
CA PHE A 143 -8.90 7.50 -20.70
C PHE A 143 -9.12 6.32 -21.66
N LYS A 144 -8.14 5.42 -21.69
CA LYS A 144 -8.20 4.14 -22.40
C LYS A 144 -8.19 2.99 -21.40
N ILE A 145 -8.80 1.87 -21.77
CA ILE A 145 -8.95 0.70 -20.92
C ILE A 145 -7.86 -0.30 -21.30
N ASN A 146 -7.22 -0.90 -20.30
CA ASN A 146 -6.31 -2.01 -20.50
C ASN A 146 -7.09 -3.32 -20.50
N ASP A 147 -7.43 -3.83 -21.68
CA ASP A 147 -8.23 -5.05 -21.81
C ASP A 147 -7.52 -6.28 -21.22
N LYS A 148 -6.19 -6.34 -21.30
CA LYS A 148 -5.39 -7.47 -20.76
C LYS A 148 -5.44 -7.55 -19.23
N LYS A 149 -5.58 -6.42 -18.56
CA LYS A 149 -5.65 -6.34 -17.09
C LYS A 149 -7.08 -6.27 -16.56
N THR A 150 -8.07 -6.11 -17.44
CA THR A 150 -9.48 -6.13 -17.10
C THR A 150 -9.93 -7.54 -16.79
N ARG A 151 -10.52 -7.75 -15.60
CA ARG A 151 -10.88 -9.10 -15.14
C ARG A 151 -12.07 -9.10 -14.18
N VAL A 152 -12.82 -10.20 -14.20
CA VAL A 152 -13.88 -10.49 -13.22
C VAL A 152 -13.42 -11.60 -12.29
N CYS A 153 -13.66 -11.40 -10.99
CA CYS A 153 -13.37 -12.37 -9.95
C CYS A 153 -14.64 -12.75 -9.19
N TYR A 154 -14.85 -14.05 -9.03
CA TYR A 154 -15.99 -14.62 -8.32
C TYR A 154 -15.66 -14.82 -6.85
N LYS A 155 -16.68 -14.88 -6.00
CA LYS A 155 -16.50 -15.16 -4.56
C LYS A 155 -15.78 -16.48 -4.26
N THR A 156 -15.90 -17.45 -5.15
CA THR A 156 -15.26 -18.77 -5.08
C THR A 156 -13.79 -18.75 -5.49
N SER A 157 -13.37 -17.75 -6.27
CA SER A 157 -11.97 -17.51 -6.61
C SER A 157 -11.39 -16.39 -5.74
N ARG A 158 -10.07 -16.21 -5.78
CA ARG A 158 -9.43 -15.10 -5.07
C ARG A 158 -9.89 -13.76 -5.66
N GLN A 159 -10.38 -12.88 -4.82
CA GLN A 159 -10.75 -11.51 -5.17
C GLN A 159 -9.74 -10.56 -4.55
N ASP A 160 -9.08 -9.76 -5.38
CA ASP A 160 -8.07 -8.80 -4.94
C ASP A 160 -8.45 -7.38 -5.38
N VAL A 161 -8.23 -6.42 -4.47
CA VAL A 161 -8.38 -4.98 -4.72
C VAL A 161 -7.11 -4.31 -4.26
N THR A 162 -6.41 -3.63 -5.17
CA THR A 162 -5.14 -2.93 -4.86
C THR A 162 -4.15 -3.80 -4.08
N GLY A 163 -3.98 -5.05 -4.53
CA GLY A 163 -3.07 -6.04 -3.91
C GLY A 163 -3.55 -6.68 -2.60
N LEU A 164 -4.76 -6.35 -2.12
CA LEU A 164 -5.35 -6.93 -0.92
C LEU A 164 -6.49 -7.88 -1.26
N THR A 165 -6.50 -9.06 -0.65
CA THR A 165 -7.58 -10.03 -0.79
C THR A 165 -8.80 -9.58 0.01
N VAL A 166 -10.00 -9.68 -0.60
CA VAL A 166 -11.24 -9.10 -0.04
C VAL A 166 -12.39 -10.11 0.15
N ASN A 167 -12.19 -11.39 -0.13
CA ASN A 167 -13.26 -12.41 -0.08
C ASN A 167 -14.06 -12.47 1.24
N LYS A 168 -13.41 -12.23 2.38
CA LYS A 168 -14.04 -12.31 3.73
C LYS A 168 -13.67 -11.12 4.60
N LYS A 169 -12.36 -10.84 4.68
CA LYS A 169 -11.76 -9.68 5.34
C LYS A 169 -10.69 -9.10 4.43
N VAL A 170 -10.35 -7.83 4.63
CA VAL A 170 -9.20 -7.22 3.96
C VAL A 170 -7.94 -7.90 4.47
N ASN A 171 -7.17 -8.53 3.59
CA ASN A 171 -6.02 -9.33 4.00
C ASN A 171 -4.88 -9.22 2.98
N VAL A 172 -3.65 -9.43 3.43
CA VAL A 172 -2.54 -9.70 2.52
C VAL A 172 -2.74 -11.04 1.81
N GLY A 173 -2.22 -11.14 0.58
CA GLY A 173 -2.12 -12.41 -0.14
C GLY A 173 -1.37 -13.46 0.69
N LYS A 174 -1.83 -14.70 0.65
CA LYS A 174 -1.24 -15.81 1.43
C LYS A 174 0.22 -16.04 1.04
N GLU A 175 0.53 -15.91 -0.23
CA GLU A 175 1.84 -16.07 -0.84
C GLU A 175 2.79 -15.00 -0.30
N TYR A 176 2.35 -13.74 -0.26
CA TYR A 176 3.15 -12.64 0.28
C TYR A 176 3.55 -12.88 1.73
N ALA A 177 2.60 -13.31 2.58
CA ALA A 177 2.89 -13.65 3.97
C ALA A 177 3.79 -14.88 4.11
N LYS A 178 3.57 -15.93 3.30
CA LYS A 178 4.39 -17.15 3.30
C LYS A 178 5.83 -16.86 2.89
N VAL A 179 6.03 -16.09 1.82
CA VAL A 179 7.34 -15.69 1.32
C VAL A 179 8.07 -14.82 2.34
N THR A 180 7.38 -13.86 2.97
CA THR A 180 7.97 -13.02 4.04
C THR A 180 8.46 -13.88 5.21
N ARG A 181 7.66 -14.86 5.65
CA ARG A 181 8.06 -15.79 6.71
C ARG A 181 9.24 -16.68 6.28
N ALA A 182 9.28 -17.11 5.02
CA ALA A 182 10.39 -17.90 4.49
C ALA A 182 11.70 -17.08 4.44
N MET A 183 11.63 -15.82 4.00
CA MET A 183 12.76 -14.89 4.01
C MET A 183 13.32 -14.71 5.43
N ALA A 184 12.43 -14.53 6.41
CA ALA A 184 12.82 -14.41 7.81
C ALA A 184 13.48 -15.70 8.33
N HIS A 185 12.94 -16.86 7.97
CA HIS A 185 13.54 -18.14 8.34
C HIS A 185 14.94 -18.33 7.74
N SER A 186 15.14 -18.01 6.45
CA SER A 186 16.46 -18.03 5.82
C SER A 186 17.43 -17.05 6.49
N LEU A 187 16.96 -15.85 6.86
CA LEU A 187 17.77 -14.91 7.61
C LEU A 187 18.26 -15.50 8.94
N TYR A 188 17.39 -16.19 9.69
CA TYR A 188 17.76 -16.76 10.99
C TYR A 188 18.70 -17.96 10.87
N LYS A 189 18.54 -18.75 9.81
CA LYS A 189 19.32 -19.99 9.62
C LYS A 189 20.66 -19.73 8.93
N ASP A 190 20.62 -18.93 7.88
CA ASP A 190 21.73 -18.77 6.92
C ASP A 190 22.36 -17.36 7.01
N GLY A 191 21.87 -16.49 7.91
CA GLY A 191 22.35 -15.11 8.08
C GLY A 191 21.99 -14.17 6.92
N SER A 192 21.32 -14.67 5.88
CA SER A 192 20.97 -13.91 4.69
C SER A 192 19.73 -14.48 4.00
N PHE A 193 19.13 -13.69 3.11
CA PHE A 193 18.01 -14.11 2.29
C PHE A 193 18.02 -13.32 0.98
N VAL A 194 17.22 -13.77 0.02
CA VAL A 194 17.07 -13.10 -1.28
C VAL A 194 15.67 -12.53 -1.46
N ILE A 195 15.58 -11.43 -2.19
CA ILE A 195 14.31 -10.83 -2.62
C ILE A 195 14.30 -10.80 -4.14
N VAL A 196 13.19 -11.28 -4.71
CA VAL A 196 12.92 -11.14 -6.14
C VAL A 196 12.22 -9.80 -6.35
N THR A 197 12.80 -8.93 -7.15
CA THR A 197 12.21 -7.63 -7.52
C THR A 197 11.08 -7.81 -8.55
N GLU A 198 10.31 -6.75 -8.77
CA GLU A 198 9.26 -6.74 -9.80
C GLU A 198 9.80 -6.98 -11.22
N SER A 199 11.07 -6.65 -11.47
CA SER A 199 11.77 -6.95 -12.73
C SER A 199 12.30 -8.39 -12.83
N GLY A 200 12.00 -9.23 -11.83
CA GLY A 200 12.47 -10.61 -11.76
C GLY A 200 13.93 -10.76 -11.33
N LYS A 201 14.62 -9.67 -10.98
CA LYS A 201 16.01 -9.72 -10.53
C LYS A 201 16.08 -10.23 -9.09
N ILE A 202 17.07 -11.08 -8.82
CA ILE A 202 17.33 -11.61 -7.49
C ILE A 202 18.35 -10.69 -6.81
N GLU A 203 17.96 -10.09 -5.71
CA GLU A 203 18.81 -9.22 -4.90
C GLU A 203 19.02 -9.79 -3.50
N LYS A 204 20.17 -9.46 -2.89
CA LYS A 204 20.38 -9.72 -1.46
C LYS A 204 19.37 -8.91 -0.64
N GLY A 205 18.66 -9.61 0.24
CA GLY A 205 17.69 -9.02 1.15
C GLY A 205 18.36 -8.22 2.27
N THR A 206 17.66 -7.19 2.76
CA THR A 206 18.10 -6.38 3.92
C THR A 206 17.06 -6.45 5.03
N CYS A 207 17.50 -6.32 6.29
CA CYS A 207 16.60 -6.29 7.44
C CYS A 207 15.52 -5.20 7.29
N ALA A 208 15.87 -4.02 6.75
CA ALA A 208 14.92 -2.95 6.48
C ALA A 208 13.82 -3.35 5.48
N LYS A 209 14.19 -4.03 4.37
CA LYS A 209 13.21 -4.54 3.41
C LYS A 209 12.28 -5.58 4.07
N LEU A 210 12.82 -6.49 4.86
CA LEU A 210 12.02 -7.53 5.55
C LEU A 210 11.11 -6.93 6.63
N GLU A 211 11.60 -5.95 7.38
CA GLU A 211 10.82 -5.19 8.35
C GLU A 211 9.65 -4.46 7.69
N GLY A 212 9.88 -3.81 6.54
CA GLY A 212 8.81 -3.18 5.77
C GLY A 212 7.72 -4.16 5.36
N ARG A 213 8.10 -5.38 4.95
CA ARG A 213 7.14 -6.45 4.61
C ARG A 213 6.33 -6.89 5.82
N PHE A 214 6.98 -7.12 6.96
CA PHE A 214 6.28 -7.49 8.20
C PHE A 214 5.39 -6.35 8.70
N GLY A 215 5.88 -5.11 8.72
CA GLY A 215 5.11 -3.93 9.10
C GLY A 215 3.89 -3.73 8.22
N PHE A 216 3.99 -4.01 6.92
CA PHE A 216 2.84 -4.01 6.02
C PHE A 216 1.79 -5.06 6.42
N ILE A 217 2.20 -6.32 6.65
CA ILE A 217 1.31 -7.39 7.11
C ILE A 217 0.66 -7.01 8.44
N ASP A 218 1.45 -6.53 9.40
CA ASP A 218 1.01 -6.12 10.72
C ASP A 218 0.01 -4.96 10.65
N SER A 219 0.22 -3.97 9.78
CA SER A 219 -0.73 -2.85 9.60
C SER A 219 -2.14 -3.32 9.20
N ILE A 220 -2.22 -4.37 8.39
CA ILE A 220 -3.49 -4.96 7.93
C ILE A 220 -4.10 -5.85 9.01
N ASP A 221 -3.28 -6.63 9.72
CA ASP A 221 -3.74 -7.43 10.85
C ASP A 221 -4.24 -6.53 12.00
N LYS A 222 -3.54 -5.44 12.32
CA LYS A 222 -3.96 -4.39 13.26
C LYS A 222 -5.29 -3.78 12.85
N TYR A 223 -5.47 -3.41 11.57
CA TYR A 223 -6.75 -2.89 11.07
C TYR A 223 -7.89 -3.88 11.32
N ASN A 224 -7.69 -5.17 11.00
CA ASN A 224 -8.69 -6.20 11.25
C ASN A 224 -8.96 -6.38 12.75
N ASN A 225 -7.92 -6.38 13.58
CA ASN A 225 -8.04 -6.52 15.04
C ASN A 225 -8.81 -5.35 15.66
N LEU A 226 -8.53 -4.10 15.25
CA LEU A 226 -9.27 -2.92 15.71
C LEU A 226 -10.76 -3.00 15.32
N LYS A 227 -11.05 -3.50 14.12
CA LYS A 227 -12.44 -3.72 13.69
C LYS A 227 -13.14 -4.81 14.50
N LEU A 228 -12.42 -5.87 14.89
CA LEU A 228 -12.94 -6.90 15.79
C LEU A 228 -13.15 -6.39 17.21
N LYS A 229 -12.27 -5.51 17.72
CA LYS A 229 -12.47 -4.80 19.01
C LYS A 229 -13.78 -4.02 19.02
N SER A 230 -14.07 -3.27 17.95
CA SER A 230 -15.34 -2.54 17.83
C SER A 230 -16.57 -3.47 17.72
N ALA A 231 -16.38 -4.76 17.42
CA ALA A 231 -17.44 -5.72 17.08
C ALA A 231 -17.73 -6.77 18.18
N ARG A 232 -17.62 -6.42 19.48
CA ARG A 232 -17.95 -7.26 20.67
C ARG A 232 -16.83 -8.15 21.25
N GLN A 233 -15.55 -7.99 20.88
CA GLN A 233 -14.42 -8.72 21.50
C GLN A 233 -13.33 -7.78 22.03
N LEU A 234 -13.67 -6.88 22.97
CA LEU A 234 -12.70 -5.97 23.58
C LEU A 234 -11.63 -6.71 24.41
N GLU A 235 -12.03 -7.70 25.21
CA GLU A 235 -11.16 -8.37 26.20
C GLU A 235 -9.94 -9.08 25.58
N LYS A 236 -10.08 -9.64 24.37
CA LYS A 236 -8.99 -10.33 23.67
C LYS A 236 -7.85 -9.40 23.28
N TYR A 237 -8.13 -8.09 23.12
CA TYR A 237 -7.18 -7.14 22.54
C TYR A 237 -6.99 -5.85 23.36
N GLN A 238 -7.55 -5.75 24.58
CA GLN A 238 -7.21 -4.70 25.53
C GLN A 238 -5.78 -4.91 26.05
N SER A 239 -4.93 -3.89 25.99
CA SER A 239 -3.51 -3.95 26.39
C SER A 239 -3.28 -3.65 27.88
N ILE A 240 -4.32 -3.73 28.71
CA ILE A 240 -4.27 -3.31 30.12
C ILE A 240 -4.00 -4.55 30.98
N ASN A 241 -2.97 -4.49 31.83
CA ASN A 241 -2.58 -5.51 32.83
C ASN A 241 -2.12 -6.88 32.31
N HIS A 242 -1.20 -6.94 31.33
CA HIS A 242 -0.62 -8.23 30.91
C HIS A 242 0.84 -8.33 31.34
N GLY A 243 1.14 -9.27 32.23
CA GLY A 243 2.50 -9.65 32.61
C GLY A 243 3.28 -10.34 31.48
N LEU A 244 4.34 -11.08 31.82
CA LEU A 244 5.32 -11.68 30.88
C LEU A 244 4.76 -12.65 29.82
N ASN A 245 3.47 -13.03 29.85
CA ASN A 245 2.84 -14.03 28.97
C ASN A 245 2.05 -13.44 27.77
N TYR A 246 2.46 -12.30 27.23
CA TYR A 246 1.78 -11.67 26.09
C TYR A 246 1.89 -12.48 24.78
N THR A 247 2.95 -13.29 24.62
CA THR A 247 3.22 -14.09 23.42
C THR A 247 2.16 -15.16 23.16
N ALA A 248 1.48 -15.67 24.21
CA ALA A 248 0.40 -16.64 24.08
C ALA A 248 -0.84 -16.08 23.35
N LYS A 249 -1.05 -14.77 23.39
CA LYS A 249 -2.20 -14.10 22.74
C LYS A 249 -1.93 -13.69 21.29
N LEU A 250 -0.67 -13.66 20.87
CA LEU A 250 -0.29 -13.30 19.51
C LEU A 250 -0.71 -14.39 18.51
N ASN A 251 -1.25 -13.98 17.38
CA ASN A 251 -1.50 -14.87 16.25
C ASN A 251 -0.18 -15.28 15.58
N SER A 252 -0.22 -16.29 14.69
CA SER A 252 0.99 -16.81 14.04
C SER A 252 1.80 -15.77 13.26
N ARG A 253 1.16 -14.74 12.69
CA ARG A 253 1.83 -13.67 11.94
C ARG A 253 2.45 -12.65 12.89
N GLU A 254 1.73 -12.25 13.93
CA GLU A 254 2.25 -11.38 14.99
C GLU A 254 3.46 -12.01 15.69
N LYS A 255 3.41 -13.32 15.97
CA LYS A 255 4.56 -14.08 16.49
C LYS A 255 5.75 -14.05 15.52
N ALA A 256 5.50 -14.26 14.22
CA ALA A 256 6.57 -14.22 13.23
C ALA A 256 7.25 -12.84 13.16
N TYR A 257 6.47 -11.76 13.26
CA TYR A 257 7.04 -10.41 13.30
C TYR A 257 7.78 -10.15 14.62
N SER A 258 7.22 -10.59 15.76
CA SER A 258 7.90 -10.50 17.06
C SER A 258 9.25 -11.20 17.06
N TYR A 259 9.35 -12.40 16.47
CA TYR A 259 10.63 -13.10 16.33
C TYR A 259 11.61 -12.36 15.44
N PHE A 260 11.12 -11.72 14.36
CA PHE A 260 11.96 -10.89 13.50
C PHE A 260 12.52 -9.68 14.25
N LEU A 261 11.67 -8.97 15.00
CA LEU A 261 12.12 -7.83 15.82
C LEU A 261 13.14 -8.25 16.87
N TYR A 262 12.91 -9.40 17.51
CA TYR A 262 13.85 -9.96 18.47
C TYR A 262 15.19 -10.30 17.80
N TYR A 263 15.16 -10.98 16.64
CA TYR A 263 16.37 -11.27 15.88
C TYR A 263 17.11 -9.97 15.50
N LYS A 264 16.42 -9.01 14.88
CA LYS A 264 16.99 -7.75 14.41
C LYS A 264 17.68 -6.97 15.56
N ASN A 265 17.03 -6.92 16.72
CA ASN A 265 17.48 -6.06 17.82
C ASN A 265 18.44 -6.74 18.80
N PHE A 266 18.51 -8.07 18.83
CA PHE A 266 19.30 -8.79 19.86
C PHE A 266 20.23 -9.88 19.32
N HIS A 267 19.96 -10.46 18.14
CA HIS A 267 20.79 -11.55 17.60
C HIS A 267 21.58 -11.16 16.34
N GLY A 268 20.91 -10.55 15.37
CA GLY A 268 21.50 -10.14 14.09
C GLY A 268 22.17 -8.77 14.14
N MET A 269 22.77 -8.41 15.28
CA MET A 269 23.48 -7.13 15.42
C MET A 269 24.86 -7.23 14.79
N GLU A 270 25.23 -6.25 13.98
CA GLU A 270 26.59 -6.16 13.41
C GLU A 270 27.63 -5.82 14.49
N MET A 271 27.21 -5.10 15.53
CA MET A 271 28.06 -4.65 16.63
C MET A 271 27.43 -4.99 17.99
N PRO A 272 28.23 -5.25 19.03
CA PRO A 272 27.72 -5.40 20.39
C PRO A 272 26.94 -4.15 20.82
N THR A 273 25.70 -4.33 21.27
CA THR A 273 24.89 -3.24 21.85
C THR A 273 24.95 -3.32 23.37
N ILE A 274 25.41 -2.24 24.00
CA ILE A 274 25.47 -2.13 25.46
C ILE A 274 24.22 -1.37 25.94
N LEU A 275 23.39 -2.05 26.73
CA LEU A 275 22.25 -1.41 27.39
C LEU A 275 22.72 -0.82 28.72
N THR A 276 22.49 0.48 28.91
CA THR A 276 22.89 1.21 30.12
C THR A 276 21.71 1.39 31.06
N GLU A 277 21.96 1.45 32.36
CA GLU A 277 20.93 1.67 33.38
C GLU A 277 20.47 3.13 33.37
N GLY A 278 21.41 4.06 33.20
CA GLY A 278 21.17 5.49 33.21
C GLY A 278 21.91 6.26 32.12
N LYS A 279 21.49 7.52 31.90
CA LYS A 279 22.09 8.42 30.89
C LYS A 279 23.59 8.69 31.16
N THR A 280 24.02 8.58 32.41
CA THR A 280 25.40 8.81 32.87
C THR A 280 26.35 7.69 32.46
N ASP A 281 25.87 6.45 32.34
CA ASP A 281 26.73 5.29 32.08
C ASP A 281 27.40 5.37 30.71
N ARG A 282 26.70 5.96 29.73
CA ARG A 282 27.27 6.26 28.41
C ARG A 282 28.50 7.17 28.52
N VAL A 283 28.45 8.16 29.43
CA VAL A 283 29.57 9.09 29.67
C VAL A 283 30.73 8.35 30.31
N TYR A 284 30.47 7.54 31.35
CA TYR A 284 31.51 6.75 32.01
C TYR A 284 32.16 5.74 31.06
N LEU A 285 31.38 5.06 30.22
CA LEU A 285 31.89 4.15 29.19
C LEU A 285 32.77 4.88 28.17
N LYS A 286 32.35 6.05 27.70
CA LYS A 286 33.17 6.88 26.80
C LYS A 286 34.48 7.33 27.46
N CYS A 287 34.44 7.76 28.72
CA CYS A 287 35.63 8.16 29.48
C CYS A 287 36.60 6.98 29.68
N ALA A 288 36.07 5.81 30.04
CA ALA A 288 36.87 4.59 30.19
C ALA A 288 37.55 4.19 28.86
N LEU A 289 36.79 4.19 27.75
CA LEU A 289 37.32 3.91 26.42
C LEU A 289 38.43 4.90 26.01
N LYS A 290 38.27 6.19 26.31
CA LYS A 290 39.32 7.20 26.08
C LYS A 290 40.58 6.94 26.89
N SER A 291 40.44 6.60 28.18
CA SER A 291 41.58 6.31 29.05
C SER A 291 42.35 5.05 28.63
N LEU A 292 41.65 4.10 28.03
CA LEU A 292 42.20 2.82 27.57
C LEU A 292 42.61 2.80 26.09
N ALA A 293 42.49 3.93 25.39
CA ALA A 293 42.72 4.01 23.94
C ALA A 293 44.13 3.56 23.52
N ASN A 294 45.15 3.83 24.34
CA ASN A 294 46.52 3.39 24.08
C ASN A 294 46.70 1.87 24.18
N SER A 295 45.93 1.21 25.05
CA SER A 295 46.00 -0.24 25.27
C SER A 295 45.07 -1.02 24.33
N TYR A 296 43.98 -0.41 23.86
CA TYR A 296 42.98 -1.04 23.00
C TYR A 296 42.56 -0.10 21.84
N PRO A 297 43.47 0.16 20.88
CA PRO A 297 43.24 1.16 19.83
C PRO A 297 42.09 0.82 18.88
N LEU A 298 41.71 -0.47 18.75
CA LEU A 298 40.59 -0.91 17.92
C LEU A 298 39.20 -0.58 18.50
N LEU A 299 39.13 -0.26 19.80
CA LEU A 299 37.87 0.06 20.49
C LEU A 299 37.57 1.58 20.49
N PHE A 300 38.48 2.40 19.99
CA PHE A 300 38.37 3.85 20.04
C PHE A 300 38.73 4.47 18.68
N ASN A 301 37.75 5.14 18.05
CA ASN A 301 37.96 5.90 16.83
C ASN A 301 37.78 7.40 17.11
N SER A 302 38.85 8.19 16.97
CA SER A 302 38.86 9.62 17.35
C SER A 302 37.98 10.52 16.45
N SER A 303 37.53 10.00 15.31
CA SER A 303 36.74 10.72 14.31
C SER A 303 35.24 10.82 14.59
N ASP A 304 34.67 10.03 15.50
CA ASP A 304 33.22 9.93 15.72
C ASP A 304 32.68 10.82 16.87
N ASP A 305 33.53 11.57 17.54
CA ASP A 305 33.16 12.35 18.75
C ASP A 305 32.84 13.84 18.46
N SER A 306 32.73 14.25 17.19
CA SER A 306 32.42 15.64 16.76
C SER A 306 30.98 15.89 16.30
N SER A 307 30.01 15.06 16.71
CA SER A 307 28.58 15.25 16.44
C SER A 307 27.67 14.81 17.58
#